data_AF-A0A429BDR2-F1
#
_entry.id   AF-A0A429BDR2-F1
#
_cell.length_a   1.000
_cell.length_b   1.000
_cell.length_c   1.000
_cell.angle_alpha   90.00
_cell.angle_beta   90.00
_cell.angle_gamma   90.00
#
_symmetry.space_group_name_H-M   'P 1'
#
loop_
_entity.id
_entity.type
_entity.pdbx_description
1 polymer ?
#
loop_
_entity_poly.entity_id
_entity_poly.type
_entity_poly.pdbx_seq_one_letter_code
_entity_poly.pdbx_strand_id
1 'polypeptide(L)'
;MNPRERTEFVNAYTRVLITAWSSEEFSAKLDSNPREALAEAGLEVPAGAQIALVRNVPDGHHDTNLDVQVSLWERGLETGTFEFHIPETPQIDMAELSEGDLDSIAAGDVNCCCCPCCCCT
;
A
#
# COMPACT_ATOMS: atom_id res chain seq x y z
N MET A 1 9.16 2.27 -12.16
CA MET A 1 8.90 3.12 -10.98
C MET A 1 10.23 3.46 -10.29
N ASN A 2 10.37 4.61 -9.66
CA ASN A 2 11.59 4.92 -8.88
C ASN A 2 11.51 4.34 -7.44
N PRO A 3 12.63 4.21 -6.70
CA PRO A 3 12.63 3.58 -5.38
C PRO A 3 11.70 4.25 -4.36
N ARG A 4 11.58 5.59 -4.41
CA ARG A 4 10.72 6.34 -3.49
C ARG A 4 9.24 6.06 -3.74
N GLU A 5 8.81 6.12 -4.99
CA GLU A 5 7.45 5.78 -5.41
C GLU A 5 7.09 4.35 -5.03
N ARG A 6 8.05 3.42 -5.15
CA ARG A 6 7.87 2.03 -4.75
C ARG A 6 7.57 1.91 -3.26
N THR A 7 8.38 2.56 -2.42
CA THR A 7 8.18 2.55 -0.96
C THR A 7 6.87 3.22 -0.57
N GLU A 8 6.51 4.35 -1.18
CA GLU A 8 5.22 5.02 -0.98
C GLU A 8 4.04 4.09 -1.31
N PHE A 9 4.12 3.39 -2.46
CA PHE A 9 3.12 2.41 -2.86
C PHE A 9 3.02 1.24 -1.89
N VAL A 10 4.14 0.60 -1.53
CA VAL A 10 4.17 -0.55 -0.62
C VAL A 10 3.57 -0.18 0.74
N ASN A 11 3.88 1.01 1.25
CA ASN A 11 3.34 1.51 2.52
C ASN A 11 1.82 1.72 2.46
N ALA A 12 1.32 2.37 1.41
CA ALA A 12 -0.11 2.58 1.23
C ALA A 12 -0.84 1.24 1.04
N TYR A 13 -0.29 0.34 0.23
CA TYR A 13 -0.85 -0.98 -0.01
C TYR A 13 -0.91 -1.83 1.27
N THR A 14 0.16 -1.85 2.07
CA THR A 14 0.19 -2.55 3.36
C THR A 14 -0.87 -2.01 4.31
N ARG A 15 -1.07 -0.68 4.34
CA ARG A 15 -2.14 -0.06 5.13
C ARG A 15 -3.53 -0.49 4.67
N VAL A 16 -3.77 -0.59 3.36
CA VAL A 16 -5.03 -1.12 2.81
C VAL A 16 -5.29 -2.52 3.35
N LEU A 17 -4.29 -3.41 3.29
CA LEU A 17 -4.42 -4.79 3.76
C LEU A 17 -4.75 -4.86 5.26
N ILE A 18 -3.97 -4.19 6.10
CA ILE A 18 -4.19 -4.16 7.55
C ILE A 18 -5.58 -3.61 7.88
N THR A 19 -6.01 -2.55 7.20
CA THR A 19 -7.31 -1.90 7.42
C THR A 19 -8.45 -2.79 6.95
N ALA A 20 -8.32 -3.45 5.81
CA ALA A 20 -9.31 -4.38 5.28
C ALA A 20 -9.54 -5.58 6.21
N TRP A 21 -8.48 -6.09 6.86
CA TRP A 21 -8.60 -7.18 7.82
C TRP A 21 -9.11 -6.74 9.19
N SER A 22 -8.87 -5.48 9.56
CA SER A 22 -9.25 -4.95 10.89
C SER A 22 -10.61 -4.24 10.89
N SER A 23 -11.18 -3.93 9.72
CA SER A 23 -12.43 -3.18 9.57
C SER A 23 -13.32 -3.80 8.50
N GLU A 24 -14.42 -4.41 8.94
CA GLU A 24 -15.46 -4.94 8.04
C GLU A 24 -16.08 -3.83 7.17
N GLU A 25 -16.26 -2.63 7.73
CA GLU A 25 -16.78 -1.48 6.98
C GLU A 25 -15.85 -1.09 5.82
N PHE A 26 -14.54 -1.05 6.08
CA PHE A 26 -13.55 -0.75 5.04
C PHE A 26 -13.47 -1.88 4.01
N SER A 27 -13.56 -3.15 4.44
CA SER A 27 -13.59 -4.29 3.53
C SER A 27 -14.81 -4.24 2.60
N ALA A 28 -16.00 -3.98 3.14
CA ALA A 28 -17.22 -3.81 2.34
C ALA A 28 -17.16 -2.58 1.41
N LYS A 29 -16.47 -1.52 1.85
CA LYS A 29 -16.23 -0.33 1.02
C LYS A 29 -15.28 -0.65 -0.14
N LEU A 30 -14.25 -1.46 0.06
CA LEU A 30 -13.39 -1.92 -1.03
C LEU A 30 -14.19 -2.67 -2.11
N ASP A 31 -15.17 -3.49 -1.74
CA ASP A 31 -15.97 -4.22 -2.73
C ASP A 31 -16.99 -3.35 -3.48
N SER A 32 -17.55 -2.34 -2.80
CA SER A 32 -18.58 -1.47 -3.38
C SER A 32 -18.02 -0.22 -4.07
N ASN A 33 -16.98 0.39 -3.50
CA ASN A 33 -16.35 1.63 -3.93
C ASN A 33 -14.81 1.54 -3.77
N PRO A 34 -14.14 0.64 -4.52
CA PRO A 34 -12.72 0.35 -4.34
C PRO A 34 -11.84 1.58 -4.48
N ARG A 35 -12.14 2.45 -5.45
CA ARG A 35 -11.39 3.68 -5.70
C ARG A 35 -11.37 4.60 -4.48
N GLU A 36 -12.51 4.76 -3.82
CA GLU A 36 -12.63 5.64 -2.66
C GLU A 36 -11.90 5.03 -1.46
N ALA A 37 -12.10 3.74 -1.20
CA ALA A 37 -11.40 3.04 -0.11
C ALA A 37 -9.87 3.04 -0.28
N LEU A 38 -9.37 2.83 -1.50
CA LEU A 38 -7.93 2.90 -1.79
C LEU A 38 -7.39 4.32 -1.56
N ALA A 39 -8.11 5.35 -1.99
CA ALA A 39 -7.71 6.74 -1.77
C ALA A 39 -7.64 7.12 -0.28
N GLU A 40 -8.55 6.61 0.56
CA GLU A 40 -8.50 6.80 2.02
C GLU A 40 -7.23 6.24 2.66
N ALA A 41 -6.67 5.17 2.09
CA ALA A 41 -5.41 4.59 2.54
C ALA A 41 -4.17 5.27 1.93
N GLY A 42 -4.35 6.27 1.06
CA GLY A 42 -3.27 6.97 0.35
C GLY A 42 -2.86 6.33 -0.97
N LEU A 43 -3.66 5.41 -1.52
CA LEU A 43 -3.42 4.73 -2.78
C LEU A 43 -4.33 5.33 -3.87
N GLU A 44 -3.84 6.35 -4.57
CA GLU A 44 -4.61 7.06 -5.58
C GLU A 44 -4.54 6.38 -6.95
N VAL A 45 -5.64 5.77 -7.38
CA VAL A 45 -5.76 5.19 -8.73
C VAL A 45 -6.15 6.29 -9.74
N PRO A 46 -5.50 6.41 -10.92
CA PRO A 46 -5.86 7.39 -11.94
C PRO A 46 -7.35 7.38 -12.33
N ALA A 47 -7.93 8.55 -12.58
CA ALA A 47 -9.33 8.68 -13.01
C ALA A 47 -9.59 7.92 -14.32
N GLY A 48 -10.71 7.20 -14.39
CA GLY A 48 -11.08 6.40 -15.58
C GLY A 48 -10.39 5.04 -15.68
N ALA A 49 -9.42 4.73 -14.81
CA ALA A 49 -8.81 3.40 -14.74
C ALA A 49 -9.79 2.35 -14.18
N GLN A 50 -9.64 1.12 -14.68
CA GLN A 50 -10.37 -0.06 -14.20
C GLN A 50 -9.69 -0.63 -12.96
N ILE A 51 -10.47 -1.04 -11.97
CA ILE A 51 -9.98 -1.65 -10.73
C ILE A 51 -10.57 -3.05 -10.61
N ALA A 52 -9.70 -4.05 -10.48
CA ALA A 52 -10.06 -5.44 -10.22
C ALA A 52 -9.51 -5.84 -8.84
N LEU A 53 -10.39 -6.35 -7.98
CA LEU A 53 -10.01 -6.89 -6.68
C LEU A 53 -9.99 -8.41 -6.73
N VAL A 54 -8.86 -9.00 -6.33
CA VAL A 54 -8.69 -10.44 -6.18
C VAL A 54 -8.76 -10.75 -4.68
N ARG A 55 -9.91 -11.26 -4.24
CA ARG A 55 -10.20 -11.58 -2.82
C ARG A 55 -9.90 -13.03 -2.44
N ASN A 56 -9.92 -13.92 -3.43
CA ASN A 56 -9.70 -15.35 -3.24
C ASN A 56 -8.43 -15.75 -4.00
N VAL A 57 -7.37 -16.01 -3.26
CA VAL A 57 -6.13 -16.56 -3.80
C VAL A 57 -6.15 -18.06 -3.49
N PRO A 58 -6.06 -18.94 -4.50
CA PRO A 58 -6.12 -20.38 -4.26
C PRO A 58 -5.03 -20.84 -3.29
N ASP A 59 -5.40 -21.72 -2.34
CA ASP A 59 -4.50 -22.29 -1.33
C ASP A 59 -3.19 -22.82 -1.97
N GLY A 60 -2.05 -22.39 -1.43
CA GLY A 60 -0.72 -22.77 -1.91
C GLY A 60 -0.06 -21.75 -2.86
N HIS A 61 -0.78 -20.72 -3.30
CA HIS A 61 -0.21 -19.53 -3.93
C HIS A 61 -0.16 -18.40 -2.91
N HIS A 62 1.00 -18.16 -2.31
CA HIS A 62 1.26 -16.94 -1.54
C HIS A 62 1.46 -15.77 -2.52
N ASP A 63 0.43 -15.44 -3.31
CA ASP A 63 0.42 -14.30 -4.24
C ASP A 63 0.20 -12.95 -3.50
N THR A 64 0.39 -12.94 -2.17
CA THR A 64 0.56 -11.73 -1.35
C THR A 64 1.98 -11.19 -1.38
N ASN A 65 2.82 -11.68 -2.29
CA ASN A 65 4.17 -11.18 -2.50
C ASN A 65 4.11 -9.71 -2.94
N LEU A 66 4.76 -8.82 -2.16
CA LEU A 66 4.77 -7.38 -2.42
C LEU A 66 5.36 -7.04 -3.80
N ASP A 67 6.34 -7.80 -4.30
CA ASP A 67 6.90 -7.61 -5.64
C ASP A 67 5.89 -7.90 -6.75
N VAL A 68 5.03 -8.91 -6.56
CA VAL A 68 3.95 -9.23 -7.50
C VAL A 68 2.98 -8.06 -7.55
N GLN A 69 2.55 -7.56 -6.39
CA GLN A 69 1.64 -6.43 -6.33
C GLN A 69 2.25 -5.15 -6.92
N VAL A 70 3.54 -4.88 -6.69
CA VAL A 70 4.26 -3.77 -7.31
C VAL A 70 4.25 -3.89 -8.83
N SER A 71 4.51 -5.09 -9.36
CA SER A 71 4.51 -5.35 -10.80
C SER A 71 3.11 -5.14 -11.42
N LEU A 72 2.05 -5.54 -10.71
CA LEU A 72 0.66 -5.30 -11.11
C LEU A 72 0.32 -3.80 -11.13
N TRP A 73 0.82 -3.05 -10.17
CA TRP A 73 0.66 -1.60 -10.11
C TRP A 73 1.33 -0.90 -11.30
N GLU A 74 2.58 -1.24 -11.61
CA GLU A 74 3.29 -0.70 -12.77
C GLU A 74 2.56 -1.03 -14.09
N ARG A 75 2.10 -2.29 -14.23
CA ARG A 75 1.27 -2.68 -15.38
C ARG A 75 -0.03 -1.88 -15.45
N GLY A 76 -0.65 -1.56 -14.31
CA GLY A 76 -1.84 -0.72 -14.26
C GLY A 76 -1.58 0.72 -14.70
N LEU A 77 -0.43 1.29 -14.37
CA LEU A 77 -0.02 2.61 -14.84
C LEU A 77 0.13 2.65 -16.37
N GLU A 78 0.58 1.55 -16.98
CA GLU A 78 0.75 1.44 -18.44
C GLU A 78 -0.55 1.14 -19.19
N THR A 79 -1.41 0.29 -18.62
CA THR A 79 -2.60 -0.26 -19.28
C THR A 79 -3.91 0.41 -18.89
N GLY A 80 -3.93 1.14 -17.77
CA GLY A 80 -5.14 1.68 -17.15
C GLY A 80 -5.98 0.64 -16.40
N THR A 81 -5.47 -0.59 -16.22
CA THR A 81 -6.17 -1.67 -15.48
C THR A 81 -5.36 -2.09 -14.27
N PHE A 82 -5.88 -1.79 -13.08
CA PHE A 82 -5.21 -2.05 -11.81
C PHE A 82 -5.82 -3.28 -11.14
N GLU A 83 -4.98 -4.25 -10.85
CA GLU A 83 -5.34 -5.47 -10.14
C GLU A 83 -4.73 -5.44 -8.73
N PHE A 84 -5.55 -5.66 -7.71
CA PHE A 84 -5.13 -5.68 -6.31
C PHE A 84 -5.45 -7.00 -5.65
N HIS A 85 -4.44 -7.63 -5.04
CA HIS A 85 -4.56 -8.89 -4.33
C HIS A 85 -4.83 -8.67 -2.84
N ILE A 86 -6.09 -8.45 -2.49
CA ILE A 86 -6.51 -8.14 -1.11
C ILE A 86 -7.30 -9.34 -0.56
N PRO A 87 -6.63 -10.38 -0.03
CA PRO A 87 -7.33 -11.56 0.47
C PRO A 87 -8.25 -11.19 1.64
N GLU A 88 -9.37 -11.91 1.80
CA GLU A 88 -10.34 -11.65 2.89
C GLU A 88 -9.74 -11.87 4.28
N THR A 89 -8.76 -12.77 4.37
CA THR A 89 -8.05 -13.10 5.62
C THR A 89 -6.59 -12.71 5.52
N PRO A 90 -5.93 -12.36 6.63
CA PRO A 90 -4.49 -12.09 6.66
C PRO A 90 -3.69 -13.32 6.23
N GLN A 91 -2.94 -13.17 5.14
CA GLN A 91 -2.01 -14.17 4.60
C GLN A 91 -0.56 -13.67 4.54
N ILE A 92 -0.32 -12.43 4.99
CA ILE A 92 1.03 -11.83 5.00
C ILE A 92 1.85 -12.43 6.12
N ASP A 93 3.02 -12.95 5.77
CA ASP A 93 4.08 -13.23 6.71
C ASP A 93 4.78 -11.92 7.05
N MET A 94 4.74 -11.50 8.31
CA MET A 94 5.34 -10.25 8.81
C MET A 94 6.86 -10.18 8.56
N ALA A 95 7.49 -11.32 8.21
CA ALA A 95 8.89 -11.40 7.82
C ALA A 95 9.20 -10.73 6.46
N GLU A 96 8.23 -10.59 5.54
CA GLU A 96 8.43 -9.85 4.28
C GLU A 96 8.46 -8.33 4.49
N LEU A 97 7.97 -7.85 5.64
CA LEU A 97 8.04 -6.45 6.07
C LEU A 97 9.37 -6.13 6.80
N SER A 98 10.43 -6.91 6.53
CA SER A 98 11.69 -6.81 7.28
C SER A 98 12.24 -5.38 7.30
N GLU A 99 12.84 -5.06 8.44
CA GLU A 99 13.26 -3.77 9.01
C GLU A 99 13.74 -2.65 8.06
N GLY A 100 14.16 -2.94 6.83
CA GLY A 100 14.62 -1.95 5.85
C GLY A 100 13.52 -1.05 5.25
N ASP A 101 12.30 -1.56 5.05
CA ASP A 101 11.19 -0.74 4.51
C ASP A 101 10.45 0.03 5.62
N LEU A 102 10.47 -0.49 6.86
CA LEU A 102 9.92 0.17 8.04
C LEU A 102 10.82 1.30 8.59
N ASP A 103 12.16 1.19 8.45
CA ASP A 103 13.10 2.25 8.84
C ASP A 103 12.86 3.55 8.06
N SER A 104 12.40 3.43 6.81
CA SER A 104 12.03 4.59 5.98
C SER A 104 10.74 5.28 6.43
N ILE A 105 9.91 4.66 7.28
CA ILE A 105 8.72 5.27 7.91
C ILE A 105 9.12 6.10 9.13
N ALA A 106 10.21 5.75 9.82
CA ALA A 106 10.78 6.54 10.91
C ALA A 106 11.58 7.77 10.42
N ALA A 107 11.98 7.76 9.14
CA ALA A 107 12.44 8.95 8.43
C ALA A 107 11.28 9.72 7.79
N GLY A 108 10.09 9.68 8.40
CA GLY A 108 9.11 10.74 8.20
C GLY A 108 9.82 12.07 8.45
N ASP A 109 9.71 12.94 7.46
CA ASP A 109 10.04 14.36 7.46
C ASP A 109 9.46 15.03 8.71
N VAL A 110 10.15 14.82 9.82
CA VAL A 110 10.17 15.78 10.87
C VAL A 110 10.98 16.91 10.25
N ASN A 111 10.24 17.86 9.71
CA ASN A 111 10.52 19.26 9.87
C ASN A 111 10.63 19.61 11.38
N CYS A 112 11.35 18.82 12.19
CA CYS A 112 12.21 19.38 13.20
C CYS A 112 13.22 20.17 12.39
N CYS A 113 12.93 21.46 12.23
CA CYS A 113 13.70 22.52 12.84
C CYS A 113 14.83 22.07 13.78
N CYS A 114 15.77 21.26 13.30
CA CYS A 114 17.06 21.02 13.93
C CYS A 114 18.01 22.09 13.39
N CYS A 115 18.12 23.15 14.19
CA CYS A 115 19.05 24.28 14.16
C CYS A 115 18.59 25.50 13.34
N PRO A 116 18.56 26.68 14.00
CA PRO A 116 19.79 27.19 14.59
C PRO A 116 19.77 27.22 16.12
N CYS A 117 20.57 26.33 16.74
CA CYS A 117 21.29 26.74 17.94
C CYS A 117 22.31 27.82 17.54
N CYS A 118 21.84 29.08 17.50
CA CYS A 118 22.63 30.29 17.69
C CYS A 118 21.89 31.21 18.67
N CYS A 119 21.59 30.71 19.87
CA CYS A 119 21.44 31.58 21.04
C CYS A 119 22.71 31.43 21.87
N CYS A 120 23.66 32.34 21.65
CA CYS A 120 24.67 32.68 22.63
C CYS A 120 23.99 33.38 23.81
N THR A 121 24.07 32.80 25.00
CA THR A 121 24.35 33.50 26.27
C THR A 121 24.92 32.49 27.25
#